data_AF-A0AAW2UKI1-F1
#
_entry.id   AF-A0AAW2UKI1-F1
#
_cell.length_a   1.000
_cell.length_b   1.000
_cell.length_c   1.000
_cell.angle_alpha   90.00
_cell.angle_beta   90.00
_cell.angle_gamma   90.00
#
_symmetry.space_group_name_H-M   'P 1'
#
loop_
_entity.id
_entity.type
_entity.pdbx_description
1 polymer ?
#
loop_
_entity_poly.entity_id
_entity_poly.type
_entity_poly.pdbx_seq_one_letter_code
_entity_poly.pdbx_strand_id
1 'polypeptide(L)'
;MPMALQSLFYKLQHIERSVATKDLTKSFGWDTQDAFLQHDVQEFNRVLCEKLEEKMKRTIVEGAIQHLFEGHQKNYIECINVDYKSSRLESFYDLQLDVKGCHDVYASFDKYVAIEHLDGDNKYHAGQYGLQINDRYEFPLQLDLDRDNGRYLSPEADRRVRNLYILHSVLVHNGGVHGGHYYAFIRPTLSNQWYKFDDERVTKEDMTKALNELYGGEETNPGINNAPFKFTRHSNAYMLVYIRESDKDKILCDIDERDISEDIKERLKREQKEKELKKKEKAEAHMYMTVKVVTDEDFAEQIGKDICFDLVDHAKVKSFRVHKLKSFHTFKEEIASEFRAPVYFQRFWLWAKRQNQTHRPSRPLTLLEESYT
;
A
#
# COMPACT_ATOMS: atom_id res chain seq x y z
N MET A 1 1.51 3.05 -13.38
CA MET A 1 0.41 2.94 -12.41
C MET A 1 -0.62 1.87 -12.79
N PRO A 2 -1.34 1.91 -13.94
CA PRO A 2 -2.42 0.93 -14.21
C PRO A 2 -1.98 -0.54 -14.13
N MET A 3 -0.81 -0.84 -14.68
CA MET A 3 -0.24 -2.19 -14.66
C MET A 3 0.08 -2.67 -13.23
N ALA A 4 0.50 -1.77 -12.34
CA ALA A 4 0.78 -2.10 -10.95
C ALA A 4 -0.51 -2.40 -10.17
N LEU A 5 -1.61 -1.69 -10.46
CA LEU A 5 -2.93 -1.99 -9.91
C LEU A 5 -3.49 -3.31 -10.43
N GLN A 6 -3.36 -3.59 -11.73
CA GLN A 6 -3.73 -4.90 -12.28
C GLN A 6 -2.96 -6.03 -11.59
N SER A 7 -1.64 -5.89 -11.41
CA SER A 7 -0.85 -6.84 -10.65
C SER A 7 -1.30 -6.96 -9.20
N LEU A 8 -1.68 -5.85 -8.54
CA LEU A 8 -2.13 -5.86 -7.15
C LEU A 8 -3.48 -6.57 -6.99
N PHE A 9 -4.48 -6.20 -7.79
CA PHE A 9 -5.81 -6.83 -7.75
C PHE A 9 -5.76 -8.30 -8.11
N TYR A 10 -4.98 -8.68 -9.14
CA TYR A 10 -4.78 -10.10 -9.46
C TYR A 10 -4.18 -10.87 -8.29
N LYS A 11 -3.18 -10.31 -7.60
CA LYS A 11 -2.58 -10.95 -6.43
C LYS A 11 -3.56 -11.05 -5.27
N LEU A 12 -4.36 -10.01 -5.00
CA LEU A 12 -5.38 -10.03 -3.95
C LEU A 12 -6.44 -11.12 -4.18
N GLN A 13 -6.76 -11.43 -5.45
CA GLN A 13 -7.73 -12.48 -5.79
C GLN A 13 -7.16 -13.90 -5.69
N HIS A 14 -5.87 -14.11 -5.93
CA HIS A 14 -5.28 -15.45 -6.08
C HIS A 14 -4.27 -15.86 -5.01
N ILE A 15 -3.75 -14.91 -4.22
CA ILE A 15 -2.69 -15.16 -3.25
C ILE A 15 -3.28 -15.20 -1.84
N GLU A 16 -3.00 -16.29 -1.12
CA GLU A 16 -3.49 -16.51 0.26
C GLU A 16 -2.65 -15.79 1.35
N ARG A 17 -1.54 -15.15 0.96
CA ARG A 17 -0.65 -14.36 1.85
C ARG A 17 -0.80 -12.87 1.60
N SER A 18 -0.32 -12.06 2.54
CA SER A 18 -0.26 -10.61 2.40
C SER A 18 0.42 -10.17 1.10
N VAL A 19 -0.14 -9.14 0.46
CA VAL A 19 0.32 -8.63 -0.84
C VAL A 19 0.98 -7.27 -0.64
N ALA A 20 2.26 -7.18 -0.99
CA ALA A 20 3.00 -5.94 -0.88
C ALA A 20 2.65 -4.94 -2.00
N THR A 21 2.53 -3.67 -1.64
CA THR A 21 2.18 -2.54 -2.55
C THR A 21 3.40 -1.81 -3.12
N LYS A 22 4.62 -2.35 -2.96
CA LYS A 22 5.88 -1.72 -3.42
C LYS A 22 5.89 -1.35 -4.90
N ASP A 23 5.32 -2.20 -5.75
CA ASP A 23 5.25 -1.95 -7.19
C ASP A 23 4.28 -0.80 -7.49
N LEU A 24 3.23 -0.64 -6.68
CA LEU A 24 2.25 0.44 -6.80
C LEU A 24 2.86 1.78 -6.36
N THR A 25 3.46 1.85 -5.16
CA THR A 25 4.08 3.08 -4.64
C THR A 25 5.18 3.59 -5.58
N LYS A 26 6.06 2.69 -6.06
CA LYS A 26 7.05 3.02 -7.09
C LYS A 26 6.43 3.60 -8.36
N SER A 27 5.24 3.12 -8.74
CA SER A 27 4.54 3.61 -9.93
C SER A 27 3.91 5.00 -9.77
N PHE A 28 3.77 5.49 -8.54
CA PHE A 28 3.40 6.86 -8.21
C PHE A 28 4.58 7.83 -8.23
N GLY A 29 5.81 7.31 -8.34
CA GLY A 29 7.04 8.10 -8.24
C GLY A 29 7.52 8.31 -6.80
N TRP A 30 6.85 7.69 -5.83
CA TRP A 30 7.24 7.74 -4.42
C TRP A 30 8.47 6.86 -4.17
N ASP A 31 9.47 7.42 -3.50
CA ASP A 31 10.63 6.69 -3.06
C ASP A 31 10.40 5.98 -1.71
N THR A 32 11.45 5.35 -1.16
CA THR A 32 11.33 4.67 0.14
C THR A 32 11.14 5.62 1.31
N GLN A 33 11.48 6.90 1.20
CA GLN A 33 11.27 7.91 2.24
C GLN A 33 9.84 8.44 2.17
N ASP A 34 9.32 8.67 0.95
CA ASP A 34 7.93 9.07 0.72
C ASP A 34 6.93 8.02 1.20
N ALA A 35 7.29 6.73 1.13
CA ALA A 35 6.45 5.64 1.62
C ALA A 35 6.17 5.67 3.13
N PHE A 36 6.93 6.47 3.90
CA PHE A 36 6.71 6.68 5.33
C PHE A 36 5.98 8.00 5.64
N LEU A 37 5.73 8.84 4.63
CA LEU A 37 4.91 10.03 4.81
C LEU A 37 3.45 9.61 4.99
N GLN A 38 2.82 10.14 6.03
CA GLN A 38 1.39 9.95 6.22
C GLN A 38 0.64 10.83 5.22
N HIS A 39 -0.22 10.19 4.45
CA HIS A 39 -1.08 10.86 3.49
C HIS A 39 -2.52 10.82 3.99
N ASP A 40 -3.26 11.86 3.63
CA ASP A 40 -4.71 11.84 3.76
C ASP A 40 -5.29 10.84 2.76
N VAL A 41 -6.16 9.93 3.22
CA VAL A 41 -6.72 8.90 2.35
C VAL A 41 -7.68 9.47 1.30
N GLN A 42 -8.35 10.59 1.59
CA GLN A 42 -9.20 11.28 0.62
C GLN A 42 -8.35 11.89 -0.49
N GLU A 43 -7.23 12.55 -0.13
CA GLU A 43 -6.30 13.11 -1.12
C GLU A 43 -5.70 12.01 -2.00
N PHE A 44 -5.27 10.89 -1.39
CA PHE A 44 -4.75 9.75 -2.13
C PHE A 44 -5.79 9.17 -3.09
N ASN A 45 -7.04 9.00 -2.65
CA ASN A 45 -8.12 8.49 -3.49
C ASN A 45 -8.36 9.40 -4.69
N ARG A 46 -8.40 10.72 -4.49
CA ARG A 46 -8.58 11.69 -5.58
C ARG A 46 -7.45 11.60 -6.60
N VAL A 47 -6.19 11.60 -6.14
CA VAL A 47 -5.02 11.48 -7.03
C VAL A 47 -5.01 10.14 -7.78
N LEU A 48 -5.43 9.06 -7.14
CA LEU A 48 -5.55 7.74 -7.76
C LEU A 48 -6.62 7.74 -8.85
N CYS A 49 -7.82 8.26 -8.56
CA CYS A 49 -8.93 8.36 -9.51
C CYS A 49 -8.57 9.22 -10.71
N GLU A 50 -8.01 10.42 -10.51
CA GLU A 50 -7.58 11.32 -11.59
C GLU A 50 -6.56 10.65 -12.52
N LYS A 51 -5.53 9.99 -11.94
CA LYS A 51 -4.52 9.28 -12.73
C LYS A 51 -5.10 8.07 -13.46
N LEU A 52 -6.08 7.37 -12.90
CA LEU A 52 -6.76 6.26 -13.56
C LEU A 52 -7.60 6.75 -14.73
N GLU A 53 -8.40 7.79 -14.51
CA GLU A 53 -9.25 8.40 -15.52
C GLU A 53 -8.42 8.89 -16.71
N GLU A 54 -7.29 9.58 -16.46
CA GLU A 54 -6.37 10.00 -17.52
C GLU A 54 -5.85 8.82 -18.35
N LYS A 55 -5.55 7.68 -17.71
CA LYS A 55 -5.06 6.46 -18.38
C LYS A 55 -6.15 5.65 -19.07
N MET A 56 -7.41 5.85 -18.69
CA MET A 56 -8.57 5.21 -19.31
C MET A 56 -9.10 5.96 -20.54
N LYS A 57 -8.73 7.24 -20.72
CA LYS A 57 -9.10 8.02 -21.92
C LYS A 57 -8.69 7.29 -23.20
N ARG A 58 -9.58 7.29 -24.20
CA ARG A 58 -9.41 6.62 -25.51
C ARG A 58 -9.27 5.09 -25.41
N THR A 59 -9.77 4.49 -24.34
CA THR A 59 -9.88 3.03 -24.19
C THR A 59 -11.35 2.62 -24.13
N ILE A 60 -11.62 1.31 -24.16
CA ILE A 60 -12.98 0.78 -24.07
C ILE A 60 -13.67 1.03 -22.71
N VAL A 61 -12.90 1.43 -21.68
CA VAL A 61 -13.39 1.74 -20.33
C VAL A 61 -13.27 3.23 -19.99
N GLU A 62 -13.18 4.09 -21.01
CA GLU A 62 -13.24 5.54 -20.82
C GLU A 62 -14.52 5.94 -20.06
N GLY A 63 -14.39 6.83 -19.08
CA GLY A 63 -15.51 7.28 -18.25
C GLY A 63 -15.94 6.32 -17.13
N ALA A 64 -15.26 5.18 -16.94
CA ALA A 64 -15.64 4.23 -15.88
C ALA A 64 -15.61 4.84 -14.47
N ILE A 65 -14.59 5.65 -14.15
CA ILE A 65 -14.46 6.32 -12.85
C ILE A 65 -15.56 7.36 -12.66
N GLN A 66 -15.85 8.17 -13.69
CA GLN A 66 -16.95 9.13 -13.70
C GLN A 66 -18.29 8.42 -13.46
N HIS A 67 -18.56 7.33 -14.17
CA HIS A 67 -19.81 6.59 -14.05
C HIS A 67 -20.05 6.03 -12.63
N LEU A 68 -18.98 5.67 -11.91
CA LEU A 68 -19.08 5.08 -10.58
C LEU A 68 -19.18 6.13 -9.46
N PHE A 69 -18.47 7.26 -9.60
CA PHE A 69 -18.25 8.18 -8.48
C PHE A 69 -18.73 9.62 -8.73
N GLU A 70 -18.91 10.04 -9.99
CA GLU A 70 -19.28 11.42 -10.28
C GLU A 70 -20.74 11.71 -9.89
N GLY A 71 -20.91 12.67 -8.99
CA GLY A 71 -22.17 13.33 -8.68
C GLY A 71 -22.16 14.78 -9.14
N HIS A 72 -23.33 15.42 -9.12
CA HIS A 72 -23.48 16.83 -9.45
C HIS A 72 -24.21 17.57 -8.33
N GLN A 73 -23.71 18.74 -7.96
CA GLN A 73 -24.31 19.64 -6.99
C GLN A 73 -24.57 21.00 -7.62
N LYS A 74 -25.56 21.73 -7.10
CA LYS A 74 -25.91 23.05 -7.60
C LYS A 74 -25.84 24.07 -6.47
N ASN A 75 -24.92 25.01 -6.60
CA ASN A 75 -24.74 26.12 -5.68
C ASN A 75 -25.58 27.29 -6.16
N TYR A 76 -26.44 27.82 -5.28
CA TYR A 76 -27.33 28.95 -5.60
C TYR A 76 -26.97 30.16 -4.74
N ILE A 77 -26.98 31.34 -5.35
CA ILE A 77 -26.83 32.62 -4.66
C ILE A 77 -28.03 33.46 -5.03
N GLU A 78 -28.78 33.91 -4.01
CA GLU A 78 -29.93 34.81 -4.15
C GLU A 78 -29.67 36.06 -3.30
N CYS A 79 -29.77 37.23 -3.92
CA CYS A 79 -29.62 38.49 -3.20
C CYS A 79 -30.91 38.82 -2.44
N ILE A 80 -30.80 39.16 -1.15
CA ILE A 80 -31.96 39.47 -0.29
C ILE A 80 -32.66 40.77 -0.75
N ASN A 81 -31.90 41.75 -1.23
CA ASN A 81 -32.39 43.10 -1.55
C ASN A 81 -32.36 43.44 -3.05
N VAL A 82 -32.04 42.47 -3.91
CA VAL A 82 -31.97 42.65 -5.37
C VAL A 82 -32.56 41.41 -6.04
N ASP A 83 -33.37 41.59 -7.08
CA ASP A 83 -33.91 40.49 -7.89
C ASP A 83 -32.80 39.91 -8.79
N TYR A 84 -31.87 39.20 -8.16
CA TYR A 84 -30.75 38.53 -8.79
C TYR A 84 -30.57 37.15 -8.16
N LYS A 85 -30.58 36.13 -9.02
CA LYS A 85 -30.26 34.75 -8.68
C LYS A 85 -29.18 34.23 -9.62
N SER A 86 -28.16 33.60 -9.06
CA SER A 86 -27.13 32.88 -9.81
C SER A 86 -27.13 31.43 -9.36
N SER A 87 -26.90 30.50 -10.29
CA SER A 87 -26.71 29.10 -9.97
C SER A 87 -25.54 28.53 -10.75
N ARG A 88 -24.71 27.73 -10.09
CA ARG A 88 -23.58 27.03 -10.71
C ARG A 88 -23.70 25.54 -10.44
N LEU A 89 -23.61 24.74 -11.51
CA LEU A 89 -23.52 23.29 -11.42
C LEU A 89 -22.04 22.90 -11.31
N GLU A 90 -21.72 22.02 -10.37
CA GLU A 90 -20.37 21.51 -10.13
C GLU A 90 -20.41 19.99 -9.98
N SER A 91 -19.42 19.30 -10.57
CA SER A 91 -19.22 17.87 -10.37
C SER A 91 -18.45 17.62 -9.08
N PHE A 92 -18.74 16.50 -8.41
CA PHE A 92 -17.99 16.02 -7.25
C PHE A 92 -17.78 14.51 -7.34
N TYR A 93 -16.76 14.00 -6.64
CA TYR A 93 -16.47 12.55 -6.53
C TYR A 93 -16.60 12.03 -5.09
N ASP A 94 -16.60 12.95 -4.13
CA ASP A 94 -16.82 12.71 -2.72
C ASP A 94 -17.61 13.89 -2.12
N LEU A 95 -18.18 13.66 -0.94
CA LEU A 95 -18.89 14.69 -0.17
C LEU A 95 -18.17 14.89 1.17
N GLN A 96 -17.78 16.13 1.44
CA GLN A 96 -17.19 16.52 2.71
C GLN A 96 -18.30 16.95 3.66
N LEU A 97 -18.53 16.16 4.70
CA LEU A 97 -19.59 16.38 5.68
C LEU A 97 -19.01 16.92 6.98
N ASP A 98 -19.64 17.97 7.50
CA ASP A 98 -19.29 18.54 8.79
C ASP A 98 -19.66 17.60 9.93
N VAL A 99 -18.67 17.13 10.69
CA VAL A 99 -18.88 16.29 11.88
C VAL A 99 -19.08 17.13 13.13
N LYS A 100 -18.44 18.31 13.21
CA LYS A 100 -18.47 19.15 14.42
C LYS A 100 -19.90 19.61 14.73
N GLY A 101 -20.40 19.23 15.90
CA GLY A 101 -21.75 19.58 16.34
C GLY A 101 -22.87 18.77 15.67
N CYS A 102 -22.53 17.77 14.87
CA CYS A 102 -23.47 16.84 14.27
C CYS A 102 -23.40 15.49 15.01
N HIS A 103 -24.55 14.92 15.37
CA HIS A 103 -24.61 13.64 16.09
C HIS A 103 -24.67 12.44 15.15
N ASP A 104 -25.12 12.66 13.91
CA ASP A 104 -25.20 11.65 12.88
C ASP A 104 -25.00 12.23 11.47
N VAL A 105 -24.98 11.34 10.48
CA VAL A 105 -24.84 11.71 9.06
C VAL A 105 -25.97 12.60 8.55
N TYR A 106 -27.19 12.44 9.06
CA TYR A 106 -28.34 13.24 8.60
C TYR A 106 -28.25 14.68 9.11
N ALA A 107 -27.82 14.90 10.35
CA ALA A 107 -27.51 16.23 10.87
C ALA A 107 -26.42 16.92 10.04
N SER A 108 -25.40 16.18 9.60
CA SER A 108 -24.39 16.72 8.69
C SER A 108 -24.97 17.09 7.32
N PHE A 109 -25.84 16.26 6.75
CA PHE A 109 -26.54 16.59 5.49
C PHE A 109 -27.49 17.78 5.63
N ASP A 110 -28.24 17.87 6.72
CA ASP A 110 -29.10 19.02 7.03
C ASP A 110 -28.27 20.31 7.10
N LYS A 111 -27.09 20.26 7.73
CA LYS A 111 -26.15 21.38 7.76
C LYS A 111 -25.58 21.69 6.37
N TYR A 112 -25.24 20.66 5.59
CA TYR A 112 -24.67 20.78 4.26
C TYR A 112 -25.59 21.50 3.27
N VAL A 113 -26.90 21.29 3.37
CA VAL A 113 -27.91 21.96 2.52
C VAL A 113 -28.51 23.22 3.15
N ALA A 114 -28.06 23.60 4.36
CA ALA A 114 -28.57 24.78 5.04
C ALA A 114 -28.21 26.05 4.25
N ILE A 115 -29.14 27.01 4.22
CA ILE A 115 -28.90 28.30 3.60
C ILE A 115 -27.94 29.10 4.49
N GLU A 116 -26.77 29.41 3.98
CA GLU A 116 -25.83 30.31 4.65
C GLU A 116 -26.16 31.77 4.32
N HIS A 117 -26.42 32.56 5.36
CA HIS A 117 -26.56 34.01 5.22
C HIS A 117 -25.18 34.66 5.21
N LEU A 118 -24.79 35.20 4.06
CA LEU A 118 -23.55 35.95 3.90
C LEU A 118 -23.75 37.40 4.36
N ASP A 119 -23.67 37.65 5.67
CA ASP A 119 -23.76 38.99 6.26
C ASP A 119 -22.41 39.43 6.87
N GLY A 120 -22.05 40.71 6.73
CA GLY A 120 -20.91 41.34 7.43
C GLY A 120 -19.49 40.97 6.93
N ASP A 121 -18.52 40.92 7.86
CA ASP A 121 -17.09 40.63 7.64
C ASP A 121 -16.79 39.11 7.56
N ASN A 122 -17.52 38.34 6.74
CA ASN A 122 -17.29 36.89 6.51
C ASN A 122 -15.97 36.62 5.72
N LYS A 123 -14.86 37.19 6.18
CA LYS A 123 -13.50 36.85 5.77
C LYS A 123 -13.15 35.48 6.35
N TYR A 124 -13.09 34.52 5.44
CA TYR A 124 -12.55 33.20 5.62
C TYR A 124 -11.22 33.25 6.40
N HIS A 125 -11.22 32.76 7.63
CA HIS A 125 -10.02 32.60 8.46
C HIS A 125 -9.98 31.15 8.95
N ALA A 126 -9.55 30.25 8.07
CA ALA A 126 -9.16 28.90 8.48
C ALA A 126 -7.78 28.98 9.13
N GLY A 127 -7.74 29.03 10.46
CA GLY A 127 -6.49 29.00 11.22
C GLY A 127 -5.72 27.69 10.99
N GLN A 128 -4.38 27.76 11.00
CA GLN A 128 -3.52 26.62 11.26
C GLN A 128 -3.86 26.09 12.65
N TYR A 129 -4.42 24.89 12.76
CA TYR A 129 -4.37 23.91 13.86
C TYR A 129 -5.64 23.05 13.75
N GLY A 130 -5.56 21.96 12.98
CA GLY A 130 -6.63 20.96 12.96
C GLY A 130 -6.70 20.25 14.32
N LEU A 131 -7.88 20.18 14.92
CA LEU A 131 -8.18 19.29 16.04
C LEU A 131 -8.99 18.13 15.48
N GLN A 132 -8.58 16.89 15.75
CA GLN A 132 -9.37 15.70 15.41
C GLN A 132 -10.62 15.67 16.31
N ILE A 133 -11.79 15.51 15.70
CA ILE A 133 -13.06 15.41 16.42
C ILE A 133 -13.29 13.93 16.75
N ASN A 134 -13.22 13.58 18.03
CA ASN A 134 -13.44 12.21 18.52
C ASN A 134 -14.84 12.05 19.15
N ASP A 135 -15.74 12.99 18.88
CA ASP A 135 -17.13 12.95 19.34
C ASP A 135 -17.84 11.75 18.73
N ARG A 136 -18.86 11.25 19.44
CA ARG A 136 -19.67 10.15 18.96
C ARG A 136 -20.47 10.60 17.73
N TYR A 137 -20.26 9.93 16.60
CA TYR A 137 -20.90 10.25 15.32
C TYR A 137 -21.51 8.99 14.71
N GLU A 138 -22.82 8.98 14.57
CA GLU A 138 -23.56 7.83 14.08
C GLU A 138 -23.78 7.88 12.56
N PHE A 139 -23.76 6.72 11.93
CA PHE A 139 -24.11 6.59 10.52
C PHE A 139 -24.84 5.26 10.29
N PRO A 140 -25.90 5.26 9.48
CA PRO A 140 -26.78 4.11 9.34
C PRO A 140 -26.22 3.08 8.34
N LEU A 141 -26.65 1.83 8.46
CA LEU A 141 -26.38 0.82 7.44
C LEU A 141 -27.09 1.10 6.11
N GLN A 142 -28.22 1.82 6.18
CA GLN A 142 -29.00 2.28 5.04
C GLN A 142 -29.15 3.80 5.13
N LEU A 143 -28.56 4.49 4.18
CA LEU A 143 -28.63 5.94 4.03
C LEU A 143 -29.73 6.27 3.02
N ASP A 144 -30.78 6.91 3.50
CA ASP A 144 -31.91 7.33 2.70
C ASP A 144 -31.78 8.81 2.34
N LEU A 145 -31.45 9.12 1.09
CA LEU A 145 -31.36 10.51 0.61
C LEU A 145 -32.65 11.05 -0.02
N ASP A 146 -33.68 10.20 -0.23
CA ASP A 146 -35.02 10.67 -0.65
C ASP A 146 -35.93 10.99 0.55
N ARG A 147 -35.45 10.78 1.78
CA ARG A 147 -36.20 11.11 3.00
C ARG A 147 -36.66 12.57 3.00
N ASP A 148 -37.70 12.84 3.77
CA ASP A 148 -38.24 14.19 3.94
C ASP A 148 -38.59 14.86 2.59
N ASN A 149 -39.15 14.06 1.67
CA ASN A 149 -39.56 14.44 0.31
C ASN A 149 -38.39 14.84 -0.63
N GLY A 150 -37.24 14.18 -0.46
CA GLY A 150 -36.04 14.43 -1.25
C GLY A 150 -35.39 15.77 -0.89
N ARG A 151 -35.34 16.11 0.40
CA ARG A 151 -34.78 17.38 0.91
C ARG A 151 -33.37 17.66 0.38
N TYR A 152 -32.55 16.62 0.23
CA TYR A 152 -31.16 16.73 -0.20
C TYR A 152 -30.97 16.72 -1.72
N LEU A 153 -32.06 16.59 -2.48
CA LEU A 153 -32.02 16.51 -3.93
C LEU A 153 -32.50 17.81 -4.55
N SER A 154 -31.90 18.18 -5.68
CA SER A 154 -32.40 19.29 -6.48
C SER A 154 -33.88 19.05 -6.87
N PRO A 155 -34.71 20.11 -6.96
CA PRO A 155 -36.06 20.02 -7.53
C PRO A 155 -36.10 19.40 -8.93
N GLU A 156 -35.00 19.53 -9.68
CA GLU A 156 -34.84 18.99 -11.03
C GLU A 156 -34.29 17.55 -11.06
N ALA A 157 -33.96 16.96 -9.90
CA ALA A 157 -33.38 15.62 -9.83
C ALA A 157 -34.35 14.55 -10.36
N ASP A 158 -33.81 13.53 -11.04
CA ASP A 158 -34.60 12.38 -11.47
C ASP A 158 -35.09 11.58 -10.25
N ARG A 159 -36.39 11.63 -10.00
CA ARG A 159 -37.05 10.92 -8.89
C ARG A 159 -37.56 9.51 -9.28
N ARG A 160 -37.24 9.02 -10.49
CA ARG A 160 -37.62 7.66 -10.92
C ARG A 160 -36.77 6.59 -10.26
N VAL A 161 -35.54 6.93 -9.88
CA VAL A 161 -34.59 6.03 -9.22
C VAL A 161 -34.54 6.39 -7.75
N ARG A 162 -34.63 5.38 -6.89
CA ARG A 162 -34.52 5.54 -5.45
C ARG A 162 -33.07 5.80 -5.05
N ASN A 163 -32.83 6.88 -4.34
CA ASN A 163 -31.56 7.24 -3.70
C ASN A 163 -31.44 6.61 -2.31
N LEU A 164 -31.61 5.29 -2.26
CA LEU A 164 -31.36 4.48 -1.06
C LEU A 164 -29.99 3.81 -1.21
N TYR A 165 -29.15 3.99 -0.20
CA TYR A 165 -27.75 3.60 -0.23
C TYR A 165 -27.43 2.64 0.91
N ILE A 166 -26.60 1.62 0.64
CA ILE A 166 -26.19 0.60 1.60
C ILE A 166 -24.72 0.82 1.97
N LEU A 167 -24.42 0.86 3.27
CA LEU A 167 -23.06 1.00 3.76
C LEU A 167 -22.22 -0.23 3.37
N HIS A 168 -21.20 0.00 2.55
CA HIS A 168 -20.30 -1.04 2.04
C HIS A 168 -19.02 -1.14 2.87
N SER A 169 -18.36 0.00 3.12
CA SER A 169 -17.10 0.04 3.86
C SER A 169 -16.92 1.32 4.67
N VAL A 170 -16.14 1.20 5.73
CA VAL A 170 -15.77 2.27 6.65
C VAL A 170 -14.26 2.28 6.80
N LEU A 171 -13.62 3.37 6.40
CA LEU A 171 -12.20 3.60 6.66
C LEU A 171 -12.06 4.30 8.01
N VAL A 172 -11.16 3.79 8.83
CA VAL A 172 -10.93 4.24 10.19
C VAL A 172 -9.53 4.81 10.28
N HIS A 173 -9.43 5.96 10.95
CA HIS A 173 -8.16 6.52 11.36
C HIS A 173 -8.01 6.40 12.86
N ASN A 174 -6.89 5.83 13.31
CA ASN A 174 -6.56 5.71 14.72
C ASN A 174 -5.27 6.49 15.02
N GLY A 175 -5.40 7.62 15.69
CA GLY A 175 -4.28 8.52 15.97
C GLY A 175 -4.61 9.97 15.64
N GLY A 176 -3.66 10.87 15.89
CA GLY A 176 -3.85 12.32 15.77
C GLY A 176 -3.46 12.89 14.41
N VAL A 177 -3.55 14.22 14.28
CA VAL A 177 -3.38 14.98 13.02
C VAL A 177 -1.97 14.86 12.40
N HIS A 178 -0.97 14.46 13.18
CA HIS A 178 0.42 14.32 12.72
C HIS A 178 0.88 12.85 12.65
N GLY A 179 -0.02 11.91 12.92
CA GLY A 179 0.39 10.54 13.20
C GLY A 179 -0.78 9.64 13.58
N GLY A 180 -1.14 8.71 12.71
CA GLY A 180 -2.03 7.61 13.04
C GLY A 180 -1.84 6.36 12.19
N HIS A 181 -2.78 5.44 12.36
CA HIS A 181 -2.86 4.14 11.70
C HIS A 181 -4.21 4.03 10.99
N TYR A 182 -4.19 3.61 9.73
CA TYR A 182 -5.40 3.42 8.92
C TYR A 182 -5.75 1.95 8.81
N TYR A 183 -7.03 1.63 8.95
CA TYR A 183 -7.57 0.31 8.67
C TYR A 183 -9.01 0.44 8.16
N ALA A 184 -9.56 -0.64 7.60
CA ALA A 184 -10.88 -0.60 7.00
C ALA A 184 -11.78 -1.74 7.50
N PHE A 185 -13.05 -1.43 7.71
CA PHE A 185 -14.12 -2.41 7.84
C PHE A 185 -14.87 -2.51 6.51
N ILE A 186 -15.02 -3.71 5.97
CA ILE A 186 -15.64 -3.94 4.65
C ILE A 186 -16.67 -5.07 4.74
N ARG A 187 -17.79 -4.90 4.01
CA ARG A 187 -18.80 -5.93 3.74
C ARG A 187 -18.79 -6.30 2.25
N PRO A 188 -17.91 -7.22 1.81
CA PRO A 188 -17.72 -7.50 0.38
C PRO A 188 -19.01 -7.94 -0.34
N THR A 189 -19.89 -8.65 0.36
CA THR A 189 -21.17 -9.16 -0.19
C THR A 189 -22.40 -8.37 0.27
N LEU A 190 -22.21 -7.24 0.97
CA LEU A 190 -23.26 -6.51 1.68
C LEU A 190 -24.12 -7.38 2.62
N SER A 191 -23.65 -8.55 3.02
CA SER A 191 -24.27 -9.35 4.10
C SER A 191 -24.01 -8.73 5.47
N ASN A 192 -24.51 -9.35 6.55
CA ASN A 192 -24.27 -8.88 7.91
C ASN A 192 -22.84 -9.19 8.42
N GLN A 193 -22.06 -9.97 7.67
CA GLN A 193 -20.68 -10.30 8.05
C GLN A 193 -19.74 -9.14 7.70
N TRP A 194 -19.09 -8.60 8.73
CA TRP A 194 -18.02 -7.61 8.57
C TRP A 194 -16.65 -8.26 8.60
N TYR A 195 -15.72 -7.64 7.90
CA TYR A 195 -14.30 -7.99 7.93
C TYR A 195 -13.49 -6.74 8.25
N LYS A 196 -12.58 -6.84 9.22
CA LYS A 196 -11.59 -5.81 9.53
C LYS A 196 -10.32 -6.13 8.77
N PHE A 197 -9.93 -5.22 7.88
CA PHE A 197 -8.70 -5.23 7.09
C PHE A 197 -7.70 -4.30 7.77
N ASP A 198 -6.78 -4.88 8.51
CA ASP A 198 -5.73 -4.21 9.27
C ASP A 198 -4.37 -4.70 8.76
N ASP A 199 -3.85 -4.00 7.74
CA ASP A 199 -2.67 -4.35 6.98
C ASP A 199 -2.65 -5.80 6.48
N GLU A 200 -1.77 -6.63 7.04
CA GLU A 200 -1.57 -8.03 6.67
C GLU A 200 -2.61 -8.96 7.30
N ARG A 201 -3.47 -8.44 8.18
CA ARG A 201 -4.45 -9.21 8.95
C ARG A 201 -5.87 -8.88 8.51
N VAL A 202 -6.62 -9.93 8.20
CA VAL A 202 -8.06 -9.84 7.95
C VAL A 202 -8.78 -10.66 9.01
N THR A 203 -9.63 -10.02 9.82
CA THR A 203 -10.43 -10.69 10.85
C THR A 203 -11.91 -10.55 10.59
N LYS A 204 -12.69 -11.57 10.96
CA LYS A 204 -14.16 -11.49 10.97
C LYS A 204 -14.60 -10.74 12.21
N GLU A 205 -15.50 -9.79 12.04
CA GLU A 205 -16.07 -9.01 13.14
C GLU A 205 -17.59 -9.10 13.13
N ASP A 206 -18.17 -9.08 14.33
CA ASP A 206 -19.61 -8.97 14.50
C ASP A 206 -20.08 -7.54 14.17
N MET A 207 -21.27 -7.41 13.57
CA MET A 207 -21.81 -6.12 13.14
C MET A 207 -21.98 -5.13 14.30
N THR A 208 -22.53 -5.58 15.43
CA THR A 208 -22.77 -4.69 16.57
C THR A 208 -21.45 -4.24 17.18
N LYS A 209 -20.48 -5.16 17.28
CA LYS A 209 -19.13 -4.82 17.74
C LYS A 209 -18.43 -3.83 16.80
N ALA A 210 -18.50 -4.06 15.49
CA ALA A 210 -17.90 -3.18 14.48
C ALA A 210 -18.53 -1.78 14.52
N LEU A 211 -19.86 -1.65 14.44
CA LEU A 211 -20.52 -0.34 14.48
C LEU A 211 -20.23 0.43 15.77
N ASN A 212 -20.24 -0.26 16.92
CA ASN A 212 -19.91 0.37 18.19
C ASN A 212 -18.47 0.91 18.19
N GLU A 213 -17.49 0.18 17.66
CA GLU A 213 -16.08 0.64 17.52
C GLU A 213 -15.99 1.88 16.62
N LEU A 214 -16.80 1.92 15.56
CA LEU A 214 -16.70 2.91 14.50
C LEU A 214 -17.30 4.29 14.82
N TYR A 215 -18.30 4.36 15.70
CA TYR A 215 -18.98 5.61 16.05
C TYR A 215 -18.16 6.54 16.95
N GLY A 216 -16.99 6.12 17.46
CA GLY A 216 -16.16 6.93 18.36
C GLY A 216 -16.76 7.10 19.77
N GLY A 217 -16.46 8.22 20.42
CA GLY A 217 -16.95 8.55 21.76
C GLY A 217 -16.06 8.09 22.93
N GLU A 218 -16.57 8.25 24.16
CA GLU A 218 -15.91 7.85 25.40
C GLU A 218 -16.25 6.40 25.77
N GLU A 219 -15.23 5.60 26.06
CA GLU A 219 -15.40 4.29 26.69
C GLU A 219 -15.20 4.37 28.19
N THR A 220 -16.10 3.73 28.94
CA THR A 220 -15.98 3.58 30.39
C THR A 220 -15.42 2.20 30.69
N ASN A 221 -14.18 2.14 31.18
CA ASN A 221 -13.62 0.89 31.67
C ASN A 221 -14.14 0.63 33.10
N PRO A 222 -14.87 -0.48 33.36
CA PRO A 222 -15.46 -0.72 34.68
C PRO A 222 -14.46 -0.94 35.82
N GLY A 223 -13.18 -1.15 35.51
CA GLY A 223 -12.09 -1.30 36.49
C GLY A 223 -12.31 -2.47 37.45
N ILE A 224 -11.60 -3.59 37.26
CA ILE A 224 -11.55 -4.61 38.31
C ILE A 224 -10.69 -4.03 39.45
N ASN A 225 -11.34 -3.53 40.49
CA ASN A 225 -10.80 -2.94 41.74
C ASN A 225 -10.38 -1.45 41.75
N ASN A 226 -10.70 -0.66 40.72
CA ASN A 226 -10.47 0.81 40.72
C ASN A 226 -11.71 1.57 40.25
N ALA A 227 -11.82 2.86 40.61
CA ALA A 227 -12.90 3.74 40.15
C ALA A 227 -12.99 3.76 38.62
N PRO A 228 -14.20 3.79 38.02
CA PRO A 228 -14.36 3.81 36.57
C PRO A 228 -13.63 5.01 35.98
N PHE A 229 -12.75 4.77 35.02
CA PHE A 229 -12.10 5.83 34.25
C PHE A 229 -12.62 5.85 32.82
N LYS A 230 -12.93 7.06 32.36
CA LYS A 230 -13.32 7.35 30.98
C LYS A 230 -12.08 7.60 30.15
N PHE A 231 -11.97 6.98 29.00
CA PHE A 231 -10.99 7.36 27.99
C PHE A 231 -11.69 7.61 26.66
N THR A 232 -11.26 8.63 25.95
CA THR A 232 -11.75 8.93 24.60
C THR A 232 -11.16 7.90 23.64
N ARG A 233 -12.01 7.32 22.79
CA ARG A 233 -11.51 6.49 21.70
C ARG A 233 -10.78 7.36 20.69
N HIS A 234 -9.57 6.96 20.33
CA HIS A 234 -8.75 7.63 19.31
C HIS A 234 -8.94 7.04 17.91
N SER A 235 -9.81 6.03 17.78
CA SER A 235 -10.24 5.43 16.51
C SER A 235 -11.63 5.95 16.16
N ASN A 236 -11.75 6.57 14.99
CA ASN A 236 -13.03 7.04 14.45
C ASN A 236 -13.13 6.78 12.96
N ALA A 237 -14.36 6.57 12.49
CA ALA A 237 -14.65 6.52 11.08
C ALA A 237 -14.24 7.86 10.43
N TYR A 238 -13.38 7.78 9.42
CA TYR A 238 -12.87 8.92 8.67
C TYR A 238 -13.58 9.05 7.31
N MET A 239 -13.81 7.93 6.62
CA MET A 239 -14.48 7.91 5.31
C MET A 239 -15.49 6.77 5.26
N LEU A 240 -16.70 7.08 4.80
CA LEU A 240 -17.79 6.12 4.60
C LEU A 240 -17.99 5.88 3.10
N VAL A 241 -18.15 4.62 2.71
CA VAL A 241 -18.44 4.24 1.33
C VAL A 241 -19.80 3.57 1.29
N TYR A 242 -20.71 4.18 0.54
CA TYR A 242 -22.07 3.73 0.33
C TYR A 242 -22.30 3.33 -1.13
N ILE A 243 -23.10 2.31 -1.37
CA ILE A 243 -23.47 1.84 -2.71
C ILE A 243 -24.98 2.01 -2.88
N ARG A 244 -25.44 2.60 -3.99
CA ARG A 244 -26.87 2.72 -4.28
C ARG A 244 -27.49 1.33 -4.43
N GLU A 245 -28.59 1.08 -3.74
CA GLU A 245 -29.22 -0.24 -3.69
C GLU A 245 -29.58 -0.78 -5.08
N SER A 246 -30.05 0.10 -5.98
CA SER A 246 -30.42 -0.26 -7.35
C SER A 246 -29.24 -0.66 -8.24
N ASP A 247 -28.03 -0.24 -7.90
CA ASP A 247 -26.82 -0.44 -8.70
C ASP A 247 -25.89 -1.52 -8.10
N LYS A 248 -26.24 -2.08 -6.93
CA LYS A 248 -25.39 -3.02 -6.18
C LYS A 248 -24.94 -4.22 -7.00
N ASP A 249 -25.83 -4.82 -7.80
CA ASP A 249 -25.53 -6.05 -8.55
C ASP A 249 -24.59 -5.78 -9.74
N LYS A 250 -24.58 -4.53 -10.24
CA LYS A 250 -23.64 -4.10 -11.29
C LYS A 250 -22.27 -3.78 -10.71
N ILE A 251 -22.23 -3.22 -9.50
CA ILE A 251 -20.99 -2.77 -8.84
C ILE A 251 -20.26 -3.94 -8.16
N LEU A 252 -21.02 -4.86 -7.54
CA LEU A 252 -20.51 -6.01 -6.79
C LEU A 252 -20.67 -7.32 -7.57
N CYS A 253 -20.55 -7.27 -8.89
CA CYS A 253 -20.62 -8.47 -9.71
C CYS A 253 -19.45 -9.41 -9.39
N ASP A 254 -19.71 -10.72 -9.51
CA ASP A 254 -18.66 -11.72 -9.38
C ASP A 254 -17.69 -11.60 -10.56
N ILE A 255 -16.40 -11.48 -10.25
CA ILE A 255 -15.31 -11.43 -11.23
C ILE A 255 -14.62 -12.79 -11.23
N ASP A 256 -14.58 -13.44 -12.39
CA ASP A 256 -13.91 -14.72 -12.57
C ASP A 256 -12.70 -14.62 -13.50
N GLU A 257 -12.01 -15.74 -13.68
CA GLU A 257 -10.81 -15.82 -14.51
C GLU A 257 -11.06 -15.38 -15.97
N ARG A 258 -12.27 -15.52 -16.50
CA ARG A 258 -12.61 -15.16 -17.89
C ARG A 258 -12.68 -13.66 -18.10
N ASP A 259 -12.89 -12.88 -17.03
CA ASP A 259 -12.93 -11.42 -17.06
C ASP A 259 -11.53 -10.80 -17.09
N ILE A 260 -10.50 -11.60 -16.81
CA ILE A 260 -9.10 -11.17 -16.80
C ILE A 260 -8.46 -11.52 -18.15
N SER A 261 -7.93 -10.51 -18.84
CA SER A 261 -7.22 -10.71 -20.11
C SER A 261 -6.06 -11.70 -19.98
N GLU A 262 -5.93 -12.61 -20.94
CA GLU A 262 -4.92 -13.69 -20.92
C GLU A 262 -3.49 -13.15 -20.92
N ASP A 263 -3.24 -12.05 -21.63
CA ASP A 263 -1.93 -11.37 -21.65
C ASP A 263 -1.49 -10.94 -20.23
N ILE A 264 -2.44 -10.48 -19.41
CA ILE A 264 -2.17 -10.09 -18.03
C ILE A 264 -1.81 -11.32 -17.21
N LYS A 265 -2.56 -12.42 -17.35
CA LYS A 265 -2.31 -13.67 -16.62
C LYS A 265 -0.95 -14.26 -16.95
N GLU A 266 -0.61 -14.37 -18.23
CA GLU A 266 0.68 -14.93 -18.67
C GLU A 266 1.85 -14.12 -18.10
N ARG A 267 1.76 -12.80 -18.21
CA ARG A 267 2.78 -11.89 -17.70
C ARG A 267 2.91 -11.97 -16.17
N LEU A 268 1.81 -12.05 -15.42
CA LEU A 268 1.84 -12.17 -13.95
C LEU A 268 2.36 -13.55 -13.50
N LYS A 269 1.98 -14.63 -14.18
CA LYS A 269 2.53 -15.98 -13.93
C LYS A 269 4.04 -16.02 -14.16
N ARG A 270 4.53 -15.37 -15.22
CA ARG A 270 5.97 -15.25 -15.49
C ARG A 270 6.69 -14.45 -14.41
N GLU A 271 6.16 -13.28 -14.04
CA GLU A 271 6.73 -12.46 -12.96
C GLU A 271 6.80 -13.20 -11.61
N GLN A 272 5.78 -14.01 -11.30
CA GLN A 272 5.76 -14.84 -10.10
C GLN A 272 6.85 -15.92 -10.12
N LYS A 273 6.97 -16.67 -11.24
CA LYS A 273 8.02 -17.69 -11.42
C LYS A 273 9.42 -17.10 -11.30
N GLU A 274 9.66 -15.94 -11.91
CA GLU A 274 10.95 -15.24 -11.81
C GLU A 274 11.25 -14.80 -10.37
N LYS A 275 10.24 -14.30 -9.62
CA LYS A 275 10.42 -13.91 -8.21
C LYS A 275 10.69 -15.13 -7.32
N GLU A 276 10.02 -16.25 -7.56
CA GLU A 276 10.25 -17.51 -6.84
C GLU A 276 11.63 -18.07 -7.11
N LEU A 277 12.09 -18.05 -8.37
CA LEU A 277 13.44 -18.44 -8.74
C LEU A 277 14.48 -17.59 -8.02
N LYS A 278 14.36 -16.25 -8.08
CA LYS A 278 15.27 -15.34 -7.36
C LYS A 278 15.25 -15.55 -5.85
N LYS A 279 14.07 -15.83 -5.27
CA LYS A 279 13.95 -16.13 -3.83
C LYS A 279 14.68 -17.42 -3.49
N LYS A 280 14.54 -18.46 -4.32
CA LYS A 280 15.26 -19.73 -4.18
C LYS A 280 16.77 -19.52 -4.31
N GLU A 281 17.23 -18.82 -5.33
CA GLU A 281 18.66 -18.50 -5.52
C GLU A 281 19.24 -17.71 -4.34
N LYS A 282 18.51 -16.74 -3.80
CA LYS A 282 18.94 -15.97 -2.61
C LYS A 282 18.94 -16.83 -1.35
N ALA A 283 17.94 -17.70 -1.20
CA ALA A 283 17.87 -18.68 -0.12
C ALA A 283 18.99 -19.71 -0.24
N GLU A 284 19.48 -20.03 -1.43
CA GLU A 284 20.64 -20.92 -1.62
C GLU A 284 21.97 -20.17 -1.55
N ALA A 285 22.01 -18.88 -1.87
CA ALA A 285 23.24 -18.09 -1.90
C ALA A 285 24.02 -18.11 -0.59
N HIS A 286 23.34 -18.14 0.56
CA HIS A 286 24.00 -18.23 1.88
C HIS A 286 24.73 -19.56 2.09
N MET A 287 24.40 -20.62 1.32
CA MET A 287 25.07 -21.91 1.34
C MET A 287 26.36 -21.92 0.52
N TYR A 288 26.61 -20.89 -0.29
CA TYR A 288 27.82 -20.75 -1.10
C TYR A 288 28.73 -19.65 -0.54
N MET A 289 30.01 -19.73 -0.90
CA MET A 289 31.02 -18.71 -0.66
C MET A 289 31.82 -18.46 -1.94
N THR A 290 32.36 -17.26 -2.08
CA THR A 290 33.26 -16.94 -3.20
C THR A 290 34.70 -17.14 -2.77
N VAL A 291 35.40 -18.05 -3.44
CA VAL A 291 36.84 -18.28 -3.26
C VAL A 291 37.57 -17.68 -4.46
N LYS A 292 38.48 -16.75 -4.21
CA LYS A 292 39.36 -16.19 -5.24
C LYS A 292 40.67 -16.95 -5.24
N VAL A 293 41.11 -17.41 -6.40
CA VAL A 293 42.37 -18.14 -6.55
C VAL A 293 43.31 -17.28 -7.36
N VAL A 294 44.50 -17.08 -6.81
CA VAL A 294 45.58 -16.28 -7.40
C VAL A 294 46.69 -17.24 -7.79
N THR A 295 47.13 -17.16 -9.04
CA THR A 295 48.23 -17.97 -9.58
C THR A 295 49.52 -17.14 -9.69
N ASP A 296 50.62 -17.82 -10.02
CA ASP A 296 51.87 -17.18 -10.41
C ASP A 296 51.78 -16.40 -11.72
N GLU A 297 50.94 -16.85 -12.66
CA GLU A 297 50.60 -16.09 -13.87
C GLU A 297 49.94 -14.75 -13.54
N ASP A 298 49.01 -14.71 -12.57
CA ASP A 298 48.39 -13.46 -12.11
C ASP A 298 49.44 -12.48 -11.54
N PHE A 299 50.43 -12.99 -10.79
CA PHE A 299 51.54 -12.18 -10.31
C PHE A 299 52.39 -11.63 -11.45
N ALA A 300 52.78 -12.48 -12.40
CA ALA A 300 53.59 -12.08 -13.54
C ALA A 300 52.88 -11.04 -14.41
N GLU A 301 51.55 -11.14 -14.54
CA GLU A 301 50.76 -10.22 -15.34
C GLU A 301 50.58 -8.85 -14.66
N GLN A 302 50.36 -8.81 -13.34
CA GLN A 302 49.89 -7.61 -12.65
C GLN A 302 50.98 -6.85 -11.90
N ILE A 303 52.05 -7.53 -11.46
CA ILE A 303 53.15 -6.87 -10.73
C ILE A 303 53.87 -5.89 -11.67
N GLY A 304 53.96 -4.62 -11.24
CA GLY A 304 54.72 -3.58 -11.93
C GLY A 304 54.02 -2.89 -13.11
N LYS A 305 52.78 -3.27 -13.44
CA LYS A 305 52.00 -2.65 -14.54
C LYS A 305 51.05 -1.55 -14.09
N ASP A 306 50.35 -1.74 -12.96
CA ASP A 306 49.42 -0.77 -12.37
C ASP A 306 49.88 -0.40 -10.94
N ILE A 307 49.55 0.80 -10.45
CA ILE A 307 49.77 1.23 -9.05
C ILE A 307 48.72 0.53 -8.15
N CYS A 308 48.75 -0.80 -8.08
CA CYS A 308 48.01 -1.51 -7.05
C CYS A 308 48.89 -1.57 -5.80
N PHE A 309 48.36 -1.14 -4.65
CA PHE A 309 49.05 -1.26 -3.36
C PHE A 309 49.15 -2.72 -2.89
N ASP A 310 48.29 -3.59 -3.43
CA ASP A 310 48.27 -5.03 -3.18
C ASP A 310 49.03 -5.82 -4.27
N LEU A 311 49.33 -7.11 -4.05
CA LEU A 311 50.10 -7.91 -5.04
C LEU A 311 49.33 -8.17 -6.34
N VAL A 312 48.01 -8.19 -6.27
CA VAL A 312 47.09 -8.40 -7.39
C VAL A 312 45.83 -7.57 -7.17
N ASP A 313 45.20 -7.16 -8.25
CA ASP A 313 43.83 -6.66 -8.26
C ASP A 313 42.86 -7.84 -8.09
N HIS A 314 42.28 -7.97 -6.90
CA HIS A 314 41.32 -9.02 -6.58
C HIS A 314 40.08 -9.01 -7.48
N ALA A 315 39.78 -7.93 -8.20
CA ALA A 315 38.68 -7.92 -9.17
C ALA A 315 39.02 -8.63 -10.48
N LYS A 316 40.31 -8.76 -10.82
CA LYS A 316 40.81 -9.36 -12.07
C LYS A 316 41.13 -10.86 -11.95
N VAL A 317 41.24 -11.39 -10.73
CA VAL A 317 41.58 -12.81 -10.50
C VAL A 317 40.36 -13.74 -10.59
N LYS A 318 40.60 -15.01 -10.92
CA LYS A 318 39.54 -16.01 -11.07
C LYS A 318 38.79 -16.24 -9.75
N SER A 319 37.46 -16.16 -9.82
CA SER A 319 36.56 -16.37 -8.69
C SER A 319 35.75 -17.65 -8.88
N PHE A 320 35.68 -18.47 -7.83
CA PHE A 320 34.91 -19.71 -7.76
C PHE A 320 33.77 -19.54 -6.77
N ARG A 321 32.55 -19.94 -7.17
CA ARG A 321 31.41 -20.05 -6.26
C ARG A 321 31.36 -21.46 -5.70
N VAL A 322 31.76 -21.62 -4.44
CA VAL A 322 31.97 -22.92 -3.79
C VAL A 322 30.89 -23.14 -2.73
N HIS A 323 30.28 -24.32 -2.69
CA HIS A 323 29.34 -24.67 -1.62
C HIS A 323 30.10 -24.83 -0.29
N LYS A 324 29.58 -24.28 0.82
CA LYS A 324 30.28 -24.21 2.11
C LYS A 324 30.58 -25.56 2.79
N LEU A 325 29.88 -26.62 2.37
CA LEU A 325 30.11 -28.01 2.84
C LEU A 325 30.90 -28.84 1.83
N LYS A 326 31.41 -28.21 0.77
CA LYS A 326 32.15 -28.92 -0.28
C LYS A 326 33.53 -29.23 0.26
N SER A 327 33.86 -30.52 0.29
CA SER A 327 35.21 -30.96 0.66
C SER A 327 36.29 -30.22 -0.11
N PHE A 328 37.34 -29.81 0.61
CA PHE A 328 38.45 -29.10 -0.01
C PHE A 328 39.10 -29.94 -1.12
N HIS A 329 39.11 -31.27 -0.98
CA HIS A 329 39.59 -32.19 -2.01
C HIS A 329 38.82 -32.06 -3.34
N THR A 330 37.49 -32.06 -3.30
CA THR A 330 36.67 -31.86 -4.51
C THR A 330 36.91 -30.48 -5.11
N PHE A 331 37.17 -29.46 -4.28
CA PHE A 331 37.56 -28.14 -4.78
C PHE A 331 38.93 -28.19 -5.49
N LYS A 332 39.91 -28.95 -4.98
CA LYS A 332 41.19 -29.16 -5.67
C LYS A 332 41.04 -29.78 -7.06
N GLU A 333 40.12 -30.72 -7.23
CA GLU A 333 39.83 -31.32 -8.54
C GLU A 333 39.30 -30.28 -9.54
N GLU A 334 38.48 -29.34 -9.08
CA GLU A 334 38.02 -28.23 -9.93
C GLU A 334 39.14 -27.27 -10.30
N ILE A 335 40.01 -26.93 -9.34
CA ILE A 335 41.22 -26.14 -9.62
C ILE A 335 42.12 -26.86 -10.62
N ALA A 336 42.21 -28.20 -10.52
CA ALA A 336 42.99 -28.99 -11.46
C ALA A 336 42.44 -28.91 -12.88
N SER A 337 41.12 -28.96 -13.03
CA SER A 337 40.47 -28.83 -14.34
C SER A 337 40.61 -27.41 -14.91
N GLU A 338 40.41 -26.37 -14.10
CA GLU A 338 40.41 -24.97 -14.56
C GLU A 338 41.83 -24.51 -14.94
N PHE A 339 42.80 -24.74 -14.07
CA PHE A 339 44.18 -24.25 -14.25
C PHE A 339 45.12 -25.31 -14.83
N ARG A 340 44.60 -26.51 -15.16
CA ARG A 340 45.38 -27.64 -15.70
C ARG A 340 46.55 -28.05 -14.79
N ALA A 341 46.39 -27.88 -13.48
CA ALA A 341 47.39 -28.19 -12.47
C ALA A 341 46.94 -29.43 -11.66
N PRO A 342 47.50 -30.63 -11.86
CA PRO A 342 47.06 -31.83 -11.16
C PRO A 342 47.05 -31.68 -9.63
N VAL A 343 46.09 -32.30 -8.94
CA VAL A 343 45.86 -32.14 -7.48
C VAL A 343 47.12 -32.32 -6.64
N TYR A 344 47.98 -33.28 -6.99
CA TYR A 344 49.22 -33.60 -6.28
C TYR A 344 50.34 -32.56 -6.49
N PHE A 345 50.19 -31.67 -7.48
CA PHE A 345 51.08 -30.53 -7.72
C PHE A 345 50.53 -29.20 -7.20
N GLN A 346 49.36 -29.21 -6.54
CA GLN A 346 48.78 -28.00 -5.98
C GLN A 346 49.25 -27.76 -4.54
N ARG A 347 49.66 -26.53 -4.24
CA ARG A 347 49.93 -26.06 -2.87
C ARG A 347 49.17 -24.76 -2.61
N PHE A 348 48.18 -24.80 -1.72
CA PHE A 348 47.37 -23.64 -1.37
C PHE A 348 48.00 -22.85 -0.23
N TRP A 349 47.94 -21.52 -0.34
CA TRP A 349 48.45 -20.59 0.67
C TRP A 349 47.32 -19.73 1.22
N LEU A 350 47.31 -19.56 2.55
CA LEU A 350 46.40 -18.63 3.21
C LEU A 350 46.75 -17.20 2.81
N TRP A 351 45.74 -16.47 2.35
CA TRP A 351 45.85 -15.06 2.00
C TRP A 351 45.44 -14.20 3.19
N ALA A 352 46.39 -13.54 3.84
CA ALA A 352 46.13 -12.81 5.09
C ALA A 352 46.26 -11.29 4.91
N LYS A 353 45.33 -10.56 5.54
CA LYS A 353 45.37 -9.11 5.65
C LYS A 353 46.38 -8.70 6.74
N ARG A 354 47.32 -7.82 6.39
CA ARG A 354 48.33 -7.25 7.29
C ARG A 354 47.81 -5.98 7.96
N GLN A 355 48.52 -5.52 9.02
CA GLN A 355 48.17 -4.29 9.75
C GLN A 355 48.13 -3.05 8.85
N ASN A 356 49.01 -2.98 7.86
CA ASN A 356 49.05 -1.91 6.86
C ASN A 356 47.98 -2.05 5.74
N GLN A 357 46.94 -2.86 5.96
CA GLN A 357 45.83 -3.10 5.03
C GLN A 357 46.19 -3.80 3.71
N THR A 358 47.44 -4.26 3.52
CA THR A 358 47.84 -5.10 2.37
C THR A 358 47.49 -6.57 2.58
N HIS A 359 47.26 -7.34 1.51
CA HIS A 359 47.06 -8.78 1.62
C HIS A 359 48.23 -9.55 1.02
N ARG A 360 48.70 -10.60 1.70
CA ARG A 360 49.87 -11.37 1.23
C ARG A 360 49.66 -12.86 1.50
N PRO A 361 50.30 -13.75 0.71
CA PRO A 361 50.48 -15.14 1.13
C PRO A 361 51.12 -15.16 2.51
N SER A 362 50.51 -15.87 3.45
CA SER A 362 50.97 -15.96 4.84
C SER A 362 51.69 -17.27 5.08
N ARG A 363 50.99 -18.40 4.92
CA ARG A 363 51.53 -19.75 5.10
C ARG A 363 50.78 -20.75 4.23
N PRO A 364 51.37 -21.91 3.89
CA PRO A 364 50.62 -22.97 3.25
C PRO A 364 49.52 -23.51 4.18
N LEU A 365 48.44 -24.03 3.58
CA LEU A 365 47.46 -24.84 4.31
C LEU A 365 48.10 -26.14 4.80
N THR A 366 47.69 -26.59 5.98
CA THR A 366 48.13 -27.88 6.55
C THR A 366 47.28 -29.03 6.01
N LEU A 367 47.79 -30.26 6.06
CA LEU A 367 47.04 -31.45 5.63
C LEU A 367 45.70 -31.62 6.38
N LEU A 368 45.66 -31.22 7.65
CA LEU A 368 44.43 -31.22 8.45
C LEU A 368 43.45 -30.14 7.98
N GLU A 369 43.93 -28.97 7.58
CA GLU A 369 43.07 -27.92 7.03
C GLU A 369 42.49 -28.30 5.66
N GLU A 370 43.30 -28.99 4.86
CA GLU A 370 42.88 -29.50 3.55
C GLU A 370 41.98 -30.75 3.64
N SER A 371 41.83 -31.35 4.82
CA SER A 371 40.90 -32.47 5.04
C SER A 371 39.53 -32.03 5.55
N TYR A 372 39.33 -30.74 5.85
CA TYR A 372 38.02 -30.21 6.24
C TYR A 372 37.06 -30.05 5.04
N THR A 373 35.77 -30.07 5.38
CA THR A 373 34.63 -29.80 4.50
C THR A 373 34.25 -28.34 4.44
#